data_AF-A0A854WNF8-F1
#
_entry.id   AF-A0A854WNF8-F1
#
_cell.length_a   1.000
_cell.length_b   1.000
_cell.length_c   1.000
_cell.angle_alpha   90.00
_cell.angle_beta   90.00
_cell.angle_gamma   90.00
#
_symmetry.space_group_name_H-M   'P 1'
#
loop_
_entity.id
_entity.type
_entity.pdbx_description
1 polymer ?
#
loop_
_entity_poly.entity_id
_entity_poly.type
_entity_poly.pdbx_seq_one_letter_code
_entity_poly.pdbx_strand_id
1 'polypeptide(L)'
;MKKRKIIYGLLTLSSVFVLTACGGKDEKNATTTKDGLQVKIVDGEYITNEDLKTSSSNKGYLALEVKLKNTGDKSVTYGEDNFTLYTGKDEDEESIEPSQVYDSLDHFKTISYGKVSKGRSKTGYLVYEVDKDQKKYNLVVDASMDDENSQELKIPVNATKYNDNTEKITKLAETFVTQTFLDEKAAIAGSDAEAASTTGGGQVELLGSKKSKEWQLTNKVDEDRAAYMNKFKEEIKGSFSDYSPSEADLQKFAQQYIAANSKRAKIEYTVKNYLPTSATIAVKPSVINYGDMDYDSLINDAKEKLKNNNYSDYDQVYKDAEKYIFENMHTRYDSASISTPDSMSGDGYEINLTKDTDTGKWTVDTSDSDQNYYYDDLIQAFTGGINSFY
;
A
#
# COMPACT_ATOMS: atom_id res chain seq x y z
N MET A 1 67.98 23.47 19.80
CA MET A 1 67.33 22.77 18.67
C MET A 1 67.34 21.28 18.95
N LYS A 2 66.20 20.67 19.31
CA LYS A 2 66.05 19.23 19.54
C LYS A 2 64.93 18.71 18.65
N LYS A 3 65.26 17.87 17.67
CA LYS A 3 64.29 17.23 16.76
C LYS A 3 63.70 16.00 17.46
N ARG A 4 62.37 15.98 17.64
CA ARG A 4 61.60 14.79 18.05
C ARG A 4 61.44 13.87 16.83
N LYS A 5 61.82 12.60 16.97
CA LYS A 5 61.43 11.53 16.03
C LYS A 5 60.21 10.82 16.63
N ILE A 6 59.09 10.87 15.92
CA ILE A 6 57.88 10.10 16.21
C ILE A 6 58.05 8.75 15.53
N ILE A 7 58.04 7.68 16.33
CA ILE A 7 58.05 6.29 15.87
C ILE A 7 56.58 5.91 15.61
N TYR A 8 56.22 5.66 14.35
CA TYR A 8 54.97 4.99 14.00
C TYR A 8 55.19 3.49 14.18
N GLY A 9 54.54 2.91 15.19
CA GLY A 9 54.43 1.46 15.32
C GLY A 9 53.46 0.91 14.28
N LEU A 10 53.95 0.01 13.42
CA LEU A 10 53.11 -0.87 12.63
C LEU A 10 52.28 -1.75 13.58
N LEU A 11 50.97 -1.52 13.63
CA LEU A 11 50.01 -2.50 14.14
C LEU A 11 49.69 -3.43 12.98
N THR A 12 50.38 -4.57 12.92
CA THR A 12 50.01 -5.68 12.04
C THR A 12 48.68 -6.24 12.53
N LEU A 13 47.60 -5.91 11.82
CA LEU A 13 46.28 -6.53 12.02
C LEU A 13 46.39 -7.99 11.60
N SER A 14 46.59 -8.86 12.58
CA SER A 14 46.51 -10.29 12.41
C SER A 14 45.11 -10.66 11.93
N SER A 15 45.03 -11.32 10.78
CA SER A 15 43.84 -11.93 10.22
C SER A 15 43.27 -12.94 11.21
N VAL A 16 42.27 -12.52 11.98
CA VAL A 16 41.48 -13.43 12.80
C VAL A 16 40.37 -14.00 11.91
N PHE A 17 40.49 -15.28 11.57
CA PHE A 17 39.35 -16.10 11.18
C PHE A 17 38.37 -16.11 12.37
N VAL A 18 37.29 -15.35 12.27
CA VAL A 18 36.16 -15.47 13.19
C VAL A 18 35.12 -16.35 12.52
N LEU A 19 35.30 -17.68 12.63
CA LEU A 19 34.16 -18.59 12.63
C LEU A 19 33.46 -18.42 13.98
N THR A 20 32.61 -17.39 14.11
CA THR A 20 31.68 -17.30 15.24
C THR A 20 30.55 -18.30 15.04
N ALA A 21 30.82 -19.54 15.42
CA ALA A 21 29.81 -20.43 15.92
C ALA A 21 29.61 -20.15 17.42
N CYS A 22 28.34 -20.10 17.83
CA CYS A 22 27.79 -20.02 19.20
C CYS A 22 27.61 -18.62 19.83
N GLY A 23 26.34 -18.28 20.09
CA GLY A 23 25.94 -17.60 21.33
C GLY A 23 25.51 -16.14 21.20
N GLY A 24 24.31 -15.89 20.66
CA GLY A 24 23.51 -14.70 20.93
C GLY A 24 24.07 -13.36 20.44
N LYS A 25 23.70 -12.96 19.21
CA LYS A 25 23.69 -11.57 18.71
C LYS A 25 22.98 -11.54 17.35
N ASP A 26 21.88 -10.79 17.26
CA ASP A 26 21.08 -10.44 16.08
C ASP A 26 21.30 -11.28 14.81
N GLU A 27 20.76 -12.50 14.82
CA GLU A 27 20.83 -13.44 13.69
C GLU A 27 20.03 -13.01 12.43
N LYS A 28 19.61 -11.74 12.32
CA LYS A 28 19.09 -11.11 11.10
C LYS A 28 20.21 -10.48 10.24
N ASN A 29 21.35 -10.19 10.84
CA ASN A 29 22.44 -9.39 10.26
C ASN A 29 23.69 -10.24 9.96
N ALA A 30 23.52 -11.32 9.19
CA ALA A 30 24.62 -12.23 8.87
C ALA A 30 25.67 -11.54 7.98
N THR A 31 26.96 -11.70 8.28
CA THR A 31 28.08 -11.08 7.55
C THR A 31 29.18 -12.11 7.33
N THR A 32 29.79 -12.08 6.15
CA THR A 32 30.98 -12.87 5.81
C THR A 32 31.98 -12.00 5.06
N THR A 33 33.26 -12.37 5.05
CA THR A 33 34.32 -11.61 4.38
C THR A 33 35.39 -12.55 3.87
N LYS A 34 35.78 -12.38 2.61
CA LYS A 34 36.83 -13.18 1.95
C LYS A 34 37.49 -12.33 0.87
N ASP A 35 38.81 -12.37 0.81
CA ASP A 35 39.65 -11.72 -0.22
C ASP A 35 39.36 -10.23 -0.49
N GLY A 36 38.90 -9.52 0.54
CA GLY A 36 38.59 -8.10 0.44
C GLY A 36 37.17 -7.81 -0.03
N LEU A 37 36.31 -8.80 -0.25
CA LEU A 37 34.87 -8.61 -0.35
C LEU A 37 34.20 -8.97 0.97
N GLN A 38 33.45 -8.02 1.51
CA GLN A 38 32.54 -8.24 2.63
C GLN A 38 31.10 -8.24 2.10
N VAL A 39 30.34 -9.27 2.45
CA VAL A 39 28.91 -9.37 2.15
C VAL A 39 28.14 -9.45 3.45
N LYS A 40 27.11 -8.62 3.58
CA LYS A 40 26.24 -8.57 4.74
C LYS A 40 24.78 -8.57 4.31
N ILE A 41 23.96 -9.41 4.93
CA ILE A 41 22.49 -9.25 4.91
C ILE A 41 22.17 -8.18 5.95
N VAL A 42 21.60 -7.06 5.50
CA VAL A 42 21.29 -5.92 6.37
C VAL A 42 19.84 -5.94 6.85
N ASP A 43 18.93 -6.44 6.02
CA ASP A 43 17.54 -6.68 6.38
C ASP A 43 16.88 -7.71 5.44
N GLY A 44 15.62 -8.03 5.69
CA GLY A 44 14.78 -8.76 4.74
C GLY A 44 13.32 -8.81 5.15
N GLU A 45 12.45 -9.08 4.17
CA GLU A 45 11.01 -9.27 4.39
C GLU A 45 10.38 -10.05 3.24
N TYR A 46 9.22 -10.65 3.51
CA TYR A 46 8.43 -11.27 2.45
C TYR A 46 7.72 -10.19 1.65
N ILE A 47 7.77 -10.34 0.33
CA ILE A 47 7.16 -9.43 -0.63
C ILE A 47 6.01 -10.12 -1.38
N THR A 48 5.14 -9.31 -1.97
CA THR A 48 4.12 -9.73 -2.93
C THR A 48 4.30 -8.90 -4.19
N ASN A 49 4.25 -9.53 -5.35
CA ASN A 49 4.27 -8.84 -6.62
C ASN A 49 3.38 -9.61 -7.60
N GLU A 50 2.58 -8.89 -8.38
CA GLU A 50 1.57 -9.51 -9.23
C GLU A 50 2.15 -10.36 -10.37
N ASP A 51 3.38 -10.06 -10.79
CA ASP A 51 4.11 -10.83 -11.81
C ASP A 51 4.73 -12.10 -11.24
N LEU A 52 4.82 -12.22 -9.91
CA LEU A 52 5.41 -13.37 -9.23
C LEU A 52 4.32 -14.33 -8.74
N LYS A 53 4.40 -15.58 -9.16
CA LYS A 53 3.51 -16.65 -8.70
C LYS A 53 4.28 -17.65 -7.88
N THR A 54 3.76 -18.02 -6.72
CA THR A 54 4.34 -19.10 -5.93
C THR A 54 3.97 -20.45 -6.54
N SER A 55 4.90 -21.40 -6.49
CA SER A 55 4.73 -22.78 -6.92
C SER A 55 3.86 -23.59 -5.95
N SER A 56 3.69 -23.13 -4.70
CA SER A 56 2.79 -23.72 -3.71
C SER A 56 2.34 -22.70 -2.64
N SER A 57 1.32 -23.05 -1.85
CA SER A 57 0.73 -22.17 -0.84
C SER A 57 1.59 -21.92 0.40
N ASN A 58 2.55 -22.81 0.69
CA ASN A 58 3.51 -22.66 1.79
C ASN A 58 4.76 -21.85 1.40
N LYS A 59 4.91 -21.51 0.12
CA LYS A 59 6.02 -20.70 -0.37
C LYS A 59 5.70 -19.22 -0.39
N GLY A 60 6.73 -18.39 -0.43
CA GLY A 60 6.63 -16.95 -0.62
C GLY A 60 7.94 -16.36 -1.12
N TYR A 61 7.88 -15.15 -1.67
CA TYR A 61 9.07 -14.45 -2.14
C TYR A 61 9.71 -13.67 -1.01
N LEU A 62 10.94 -14.05 -0.64
CA LEU A 62 11.75 -13.40 0.38
C LEU A 62 12.72 -12.43 -0.28
N ALA A 63 12.58 -11.14 0.00
CA ALA A 63 13.53 -10.11 -0.39
C ALA A 63 14.58 -9.94 0.70
N LEU A 64 15.85 -10.16 0.37
CA LEU A 64 17.00 -9.95 1.24
C LEU A 64 17.74 -8.69 0.81
N GLU A 65 17.84 -7.71 1.68
CA GLU A 65 18.67 -6.53 1.43
C GLU A 65 20.14 -6.90 1.73
N VAL A 66 20.97 -6.88 0.70
CA VAL A 66 22.38 -7.28 0.79
C VAL A 66 23.28 -6.08 0.53
N LYS A 67 24.28 -5.92 1.41
CA LYS A 67 25.34 -4.92 1.31
C LYS A 67 26.66 -5.58 0.96
N LEU A 68 27.20 -5.20 -0.19
CA LEU A 68 28.54 -5.53 -0.66
C LEU A 68 29.48 -4.41 -0.28
N LYS A 69 30.61 -4.71 0.35
CA LYS A 69 31.68 -3.76 0.67
C LYS A 69 33.01 -4.29 0.20
N ASN A 70 33.69 -3.51 -0.62
CA ASN A 70 35.01 -3.85 -1.11
C ASN A 70 36.08 -3.21 -0.19
N THR A 71 36.78 -4.04 0.56
CA THR A 71 37.96 -3.71 1.36
C THR A 71 39.28 -4.11 0.69
N GLY A 72 39.23 -4.78 -0.46
CA GLY A 72 40.39 -5.15 -1.27
C GLY A 72 40.92 -4.00 -2.13
N ASP A 73 42.00 -4.27 -2.85
CA ASP A 73 42.67 -3.27 -3.69
C ASP A 73 42.12 -3.19 -5.12
N LYS A 74 41.59 -4.31 -5.63
CA LYS A 74 40.96 -4.40 -6.95
C LYS A 74 39.47 -4.14 -6.83
N SER A 75 38.84 -3.78 -7.95
CA SER A 75 37.39 -3.62 -7.97
C SER A 75 36.69 -4.96 -8.12
N VAL A 76 35.52 -5.11 -7.51
CA VAL A 76 34.68 -6.30 -7.62
C VAL A 76 33.58 -6.01 -8.61
N THR A 77 33.45 -6.85 -9.63
CA THR A 77 32.26 -6.89 -10.47
C THR A 77 31.28 -7.88 -9.87
N TYR A 78 29.99 -7.57 -9.93
CA TYR A 78 28.93 -8.47 -9.51
C TYR A 78 27.78 -8.38 -10.50
N GLY A 79 27.05 -9.47 -10.63
CA GLY A 79 25.77 -9.59 -11.30
C GLY A 79 24.85 -10.46 -10.44
N GLU A 80 23.61 -10.58 -10.89
CA GLU A 80 22.60 -11.40 -10.23
C GLU A 80 23.04 -12.88 -10.10
N ASP A 81 23.59 -13.44 -11.17
CA ASP A 81 24.09 -14.84 -11.23
C ASP A 81 25.24 -15.14 -10.24
N ASN A 82 25.82 -14.12 -9.61
CA ASN A 82 26.81 -14.33 -8.55
C ASN A 82 26.17 -14.68 -7.20
N PHE A 83 24.83 -14.68 -7.09
CA PHE A 83 24.11 -14.91 -5.86
C PHE A 83 23.11 -16.05 -6.03
N THR A 84 23.33 -17.15 -5.30
CA THR A 84 22.45 -18.33 -5.34
C THR A 84 22.04 -18.71 -3.93
N LEU A 85 20.76 -19.04 -3.74
CA LEU A 85 20.25 -19.51 -2.45
C LEU A 85 20.13 -21.04 -2.47
N TYR A 86 20.62 -21.71 -1.43
CA TYR A 86 20.55 -23.16 -1.29
C TYR A 86 19.66 -23.57 -0.11
N THR A 87 18.96 -24.70 -0.26
CA THR A 87 17.96 -25.22 0.68
C THR A 87 18.53 -25.93 1.94
N GLY A 88 19.84 -25.94 2.20
CA GLY A 88 20.40 -26.63 3.37
C GLY A 88 21.81 -26.14 3.79
N LYS A 89 22.71 -27.04 4.22
CA LYS A 89 24.12 -26.81 4.58
C LYS A 89 25.21 -27.28 3.58
N ASP A 90 24.98 -28.29 2.73
CA ASP A 90 25.95 -29.09 1.97
C ASP A 90 25.56 -29.31 0.47
N GLU A 91 26.42 -29.99 -0.30
CA GLU A 91 26.48 -29.97 -1.79
C GLU A 91 25.35 -30.72 -2.55
N ASP A 92 24.43 -31.42 -1.87
CA ASP A 92 23.27 -32.11 -2.49
C ASP A 92 22.00 -31.21 -2.54
N GLU A 93 22.19 -29.90 -2.51
CA GLU A 93 21.12 -28.92 -2.31
C GLU A 93 20.50 -28.40 -3.59
N GLU A 94 19.18 -28.28 -3.56
CA GLU A 94 18.43 -27.56 -4.59
C GLU A 94 18.84 -26.08 -4.55
N SER A 95 19.35 -25.59 -5.68
CA SER A 95 19.63 -24.18 -5.90
C SER A 95 18.34 -23.44 -6.25
N ILE A 96 18.23 -22.23 -5.73
CA ILE A 96 17.15 -21.29 -6.00
C ILE A 96 17.80 -20.04 -6.58
N GLU A 97 17.51 -19.79 -7.84
CA GLU A 97 17.96 -18.58 -8.53
C GLU A 97 17.14 -17.36 -8.07
N PRO A 98 17.77 -16.18 -8.03
CA PRO A 98 17.07 -14.95 -7.72
C PRO A 98 16.02 -14.61 -8.78
N SER A 99 14.93 -13.99 -8.35
CA SER A 99 13.86 -13.48 -9.19
C SER A 99 14.05 -11.99 -9.42
N GLN A 100 13.91 -11.55 -10.67
CA GLN A 100 13.79 -10.14 -10.99
C GLN A 100 12.40 -9.64 -10.63
N VAL A 101 12.35 -8.47 -10.01
CA VAL A 101 11.10 -7.83 -9.59
C VAL A 101 11.08 -6.43 -10.14
N TYR A 102 10.07 -6.16 -10.96
CA TYR A 102 9.81 -4.83 -11.47
C TYR A 102 8.94 -4.06 -10.49
N ASP A 103 9.33 -2.82 -10.20
CA ASP A 103 8.52 -1.86 -9.44
C ASP A 103 8.23 -0.67 -10.36
N SER A 104 6.96 -0.49 -10.70
CA SER A 104 6.51 0.61 -11.55
C SER A 104 6.76 1.98 -10.90
N LEU A 105 6.85 2.03 -9.57
CA LEU A 105 7.13 3.25 -8.80
C LEU A 105 8.64 3.53 -8.66
N ASP A 106 9.52 2.64 -9.16
CA ASP A 106 10.98 2.74 -9.10
C ASP A 106 11.57 2.88 -7.67
N HIS A 107 10.81 2.50 -6.64
CA HIS A 107 11.17 2.57 -5.24
C HIS A 107 11.91 1.33 -4.72
N PHE A 108 11.78 0.21 -5.43
CA PHE A 108 12.45 -1.06 -5.15
C PHE A 108 13.30 -1.51 -6.35
N LYS A 109 14.53 -1.95 -6.08
CA LYS A 109 15.46 -2.42 -7.13
C LYS A 109 16.19 -3.68 -6.67
N THR A 110 16.09 -4.73 -7.49
CA THR A 110 16.92 -5.92 -7.35
C THR A 110 18.37 -5.60 -7.73
N ILE A 111 19.30 -6.42 -7.23
CA ILE A 111 20.69 -6.39 -7.67
C ILE A 111 20.73 -6.67 -9.17
N SER A 112 21.33 -5.73 -9.90
CA SER A 112 21.69 -5.86 -11.30
C SER A 112 23.21 -5.83 -11.44
N TYR A 113 23.71 -6.01 -12.66
CA TYR A 113 25.13 -5.95 -12.95
C TYR A 113 25.76 -4.62 -12.51
N GLY A 114 26.90 -4.68 -11.85
CA GLY A 114 27.61 -3.50 -11.40
C GLY A 114 29.01 -3.77 -10.89
N LYS A 115 29.60 -2.72 -10.30
CA LYS A 115 30.98 -2.71 -9.80
C LYS A 115 31.08 -2.01 -8.46
N VAL A 116 31.83 -2.60 -7.53
CA VAL A 116 32.19 -1.97 -6.24
C VAL A 116 33.70 -1.70 -6.22
N SER A 117 34.07 -0.43 -6.33
CA SER A 117 35.48 0.01 -6.23
C SER A 117 36.01 -0.09 -4.80
N LYS A 118 37.35 -0.07 -4.65
CA LYS A 118 38.04 -0.07 -3.35
C LYS A 118 37.44 0.92 -2.36
N GLY A 119 37.14 0.45 -1.16
CA GLY A 119 36.59 1.23 -0.04
C GLY A 119 35.12 1.62 -0.20
N ARG A 120 34.46 1.23 -1.28
CA ARG A 120 33.04 1.56 -1.55
C ARG A 120 32.14 0.42 -1.09
N SER A 121 30.85 0.75 -1.00
CA SER A 121 29.79 -0.23 -0.76
C SER A 121 28.65 -0.02 -1.74
N LYS A 122 27.92 -1.09 -2.00
CA LYS A 122 26.65 -1.10 -2.71
C LYS A 122 25.65 -1.90 -1.88
N THR A 123 24.40 -1.44 -1.88
CA THR A 123 23.28 -2.18 -1.30
C THR A 123 22.25 -2.43 -2.41
N GLY A 124 21.56 -3.56 -2.35
CA GLY A 124 20.46 -3.92 -3.24
C GLY A 124 19.73 -5.17 -2.75
N TYR A 125 18.60 -5.48 -3.37
CA TYR A 125 17.78 -6.63 -2.97
C TYR A 125 18.04 -7.86 -3.83
N LEU A 126 18.00 -9.03 -3.21
CA LEU A 126 17.90 -10.33 -3.87
C LEU A 126 16.58 -10.95 -3.46
N VAL A 127 15.81 -11.48 -4.41
CA VAL A 127 14.48 -12.02 -4.16
C VAL A 127 14.47 -13.50 -4.49
N TYR A 128 14.01 -14.35 -3.57
CA TYR A 128 13.96 -15.79 -3.78
C TYR A 128 12.60 -16.34 -3.41
N GLU A 129 12.08 -17.28 -4.20
CA GLU A 129 10.94 -18.09 -3.77
C GLU A 129 11.42 -19.12 -2.72
N VAL A 130 10.91 -19.03 -1.49
CA VAL A 130 11.32 -19.88 -0.38
C VAL A 130 10.11 -20.52 0.29
N ASP A 131 10.29 -21.71 0.87
CA ASP A 131 9.34 -22.26 1.83
C ASP A 131 9.38 -21.42 3.13
N LYS A 132 8.22 -20.87 3.52
CA LYS A 132 8.09 -20.00 4.71
C LYS A 132 8.34 -20.74 6.02
N ASP A 133 8.16 -22.06 6.06
CA ASP A 133 8.36 -22.91 7.24
C ASP A 133 9.80 -23.40 7.38
N GLN A 134 10.58 -23.33 6.30
CA GLN A 134 11.97 -23.74 6.29
C GLN A 134 12.87 -22.71 6.98
N LYS A 135 13.56 -23.17 8.02
CA LYS A 135 14.37 -22.30 8.90
C LYS A 135 15.77 -21.96 8.37
N LYS A 136 16.28 -22.70 7.40
CA LYS A 136 17.69 -22.64 7.04
C LYS A 136 17.85 -22.69 5.53
N TYR A 137 18.53 -21.67 5.04
CA TYR A 137 19.06 -21.58 3.70
C TYR A 137 20.50 -21.08 3.81
N ASN A 138 21.27 -21.20 2.73
CA ASN A 138 22.56 -20.55 2.60
C ASN A 138 22.58 -19.69 1.34
N LEU A 139 22.78 -18.38 1.52
CA LEU A 139 23.12 -17.50 0.41
C LEU A 139 24.59 -17.68 0.10
N VAL A 140 24.85 -18.18 -1.10
CA VAL A 140 26.19 -18.35 -1.65
C VAL A 140 26.46 -17.19 -2.59
N VAL A 141 27.60 -16.53 -2.38
CA VAL A 141 28.09 -15.47 -3.25
C VAL A 141 29.36 -15.96 -3.92
N ASP A 142 29.31 -16.16 -5.23
CA ASP A 142 30.48 -16.44 -6.05
C ASP A 142 30.86 -15.18 -6.84
N ALA A 143 31.58 -14.28 -6.16
CA ALA A 143 32.03 -13.03 -6.76
C ALA A 143 33.50 -13.13 -7.13
N SER A 144 33.81 -12.91 -8.40
CA SER A 144 35.18 -12.91 -8.90
C SER A 144 35.82 -11.52 -8.84
N MET A 145 37.03 -11.42 -8.30
CA MET A 145 37.86 -10.22 -8.37
C MET A 145 38.71 -10.16 -9.65
N ASP A 146 38.97 -11.30 -10.28
CA ASP A 146 39.69 -11.51 -11.54
C ASP A 146 39.33 -12.89 -12.11
N ASP A 147 39.27 -13.06 -13.45
CA ASP A 147 38.79 -14.27 -14.17
C ASP A 147 39.41 -15.63 -13.78
N GLU A 148 40.48 -15.66 -12.98
CA GLU A 148 41.23 -16.88 -12.62
C GLU A 148 40.99 -17.39 -11.18
N ASN A 149 40.34 -16.62 -10.29
CA ASN A 149 40.10 -17.03 -8.89
C ASN A 149 38.71 -16.60 -8.40
N SER A 150 37.68 -17.37 -8.75
CA SER A 150 36.35 -17.20 -8.14
C SER A 150 36.37 -17.74 -6.70
N GLN A 151 35.58 -17.12 -5.82
CA GLN A 151 35.56 -17.51 -4.42
C GLN A 151 34.16 -17.48 -3.86
N GLU A 152 33.82 -18.63 -3.29
CA GLU A 152 32.57 -18.83 -2.62
C GLU A 152 32.59 -18.22 -1.21
N LEU A 153 31.61 -17.35 -0.93
CA LEU A 153 31.24 -16.91 0.41
C LEU A 153 29.85 -17.45 0.76
N LYS A 154 29.74 -18.19 1.88
CA LYS A 154 28.45 -18.69 2.39
C LYS A 154 27.92 -17.81 3.52
N ILE A 155 26.63 -17.49 3.47
CA ILE A 155 25.91 -16.71 4.47
C ILE A 155 24.66 -17.48 4.90
N PRO A 156 24.54 -17.90 6.17
CA PRO A 156 23.34 -18.57 6.63
C PRO A 156 22.15 -17.60 6.67
N VAL A 157 21.03 -18.03 6.09
CA VAL A 157 19.76 -17.31 6.04
C VAL A 157 18.73 -18.10 6.83
N ASN A 158 17.98 -17.41 7.69
CA ASN A 158 16.84 -18.00 8.39
C ASN A 158 15.54 -17.30 7.95
N ALA A 159 14.82 -17.93 7.03
CA ALA A 159 13.63 -17.36 6.40
C ALA A 159 12.49 -17.09 7.39
N THR A 160 12.40 -17.86 8.49
CA THR A 160 11.32 -17.69 9.48
C THR A 160 11.49 -16.45 10.37
N LYS A 161 12.58 -15.68 10.22
CA LYS A 161 12.82 -14.43 10.98
C LYS A 161 12.31 -13.18 10.28
N TYR A 162 11.99 -13.30 9.00
CA TYR A 162 11.55 -12.19 8.18
C TYR A 162 10.03 -12.14 8.21
N ASN A 163 9.50 -10.93 8.33
CA ASN A 163 8.06 -10.74 8.48
C ASN A 163 7.39 -10.74 7.12
N ASP A 164 6.17 -11.27 7.09
CA ASP A 164 5.20 -10.97 6.06
C ASP A 164 4.31 -9.85 6.59
N ASN A 165 4.33 -8.70 5.91
CA ASN A 165 3.63 -7.49 6.35
C ASN A 165 2.40 -7.18 5.49
N THR A 166 1.96 -8.11 4.63
CA THR A 166 0.76 -7.96 3.78
C THR A 166 -0.50 -7.61 4.57
N GLU A 167 -0.71 -8.22 5.74
CA GLU A 167 -1.83 -7.87 6.63
C GLU A 167 -1.73 -6.42 7.14
N LYS A 168 -0.52 -5.93 7.44
CA LYS A 168 -0.34 -4.58 7.98
C LYS A 168 -0.56 -3.51 6.92
N ILE A 169 -0.08 -3.73 5.70
CA ILE A 169 -0.30 -2.77 4.61
C ILE A 169 -1.78 -2.75 4.20
N THR A 170 -2.45 -3.91 4.23
CA THR A 170 -3.91 -3.99 4.00
C THR A 170 -4.68 -3.18 5.03
N LYS A 171 -4.31 -3.27 6.31
CA LYS A 171 -4.92 -2.44 7.37
C LYS A 171 -4.68 -0.94 7.20
N LEU A 172 -3.55 -0.53 6.61
CA LEU A 172 -3.31 0.88 6.29
C LEU A 172 -4.24 1.34 5.16
N ALA A 173 -4.43 0.54 4.12
CA ALA A 173 -5.42 0.81 3.07
C ALA A 173 -6.86 0.89 3.64
N GLU A 174 -7.25 -0.07 4.48
CA GLU A 174 -8.54 -0.05 5.19
C GLU A 174 -8.73 1.23 6.01
N THR A 175 -7.69 1.63 6.75
CA THR A 175 -7.70 2.85 7.57
C THR A 175 -7.92 4.08 6.69
N PHE A 176 -7.17 4.20 5.58
CA PHE A 176 -7.31 5.30 4.64
C PHE A 176 -8.73 5.37 4.06
N VAL A 177 -9.23 4.27 3.49
CA VAL A 177 -10.55 4.22 2.86
C VAL A 177 -11.65 4.59 3.86
N THR A 178 -11.56 4.07 5.09
CA THR A 178 -12.54 4.39 6.14
C THR A 178 -12.49 5.87 6.53
N GLN A 179 -11.29 6.43 6.72
CA GLN A 179 -11.09 7.81 7.16
C GLN A 179 -11.46 8.84 6.10
N THR A 180 -11.28 8.50 4.82
CA THR A 180 -11.55 9.41 3.70
C THR A 180 -13.02 9.32 3.27
N PHE A 181 -13.55 8.12 3.07
CA PHE A 181 -14.82 7.93 2.34
C PHE A 181 -16.02 7.55 3.22
N LEU A 182 -15.78 6.99 4.40
CA LEU A 182 -16.82 6.48 5.28
C LEU A 182 -17.01 7.34 6.53
N ASP A 183 -18.13 7.17 7.21
CA ASP A 183 -18.33 7.63 8.58
C ASP A 183 -17.91 6.51 9.53
N GLU A 184 -16.75 6.67 10.18
CA GLU A 184 -16.19 5.71 11.14
C GLU A 184 -17.21 5.29 12.21
N LYS A 185 -18.09 6.20 12.65
CA LYS A 185 -19.10 5.89 13.68
C LYS A 185 -20.21 4.99 13.16
N ALA A 186 -20.54 5.10 11.87
CA ALA A 186 -21.55 4.28 11.22
C ALA A 186 -20.98 2.95 10.70
N ALA A 187 -19.71 2.92 10.29
CA ALA A 187 -19.01 1.72 9.78
C ALA A 187 -18.75 0.65 10.85
N ILE A 188 -18.64 1.04 12.13
CA ILE A 188 -18.47 0.11 13.28
C ILE A 188 -19.82 -0.47 13.73
N ALA A 189 -20.93 0.20 13.42
CA ALA A 189 -22.26 -0.06 13.98
C ALA A 189 -23.10 -1.02 13.13
N GLY A 190 -22.64 -2.27 13.00
CA GLY A 190 -23.49 -3.41 12.60
C GLY A 190 -24.58 -3.78 13.63
N SER A 191 -25.05 -2.83 14.44
CA SER A 191 -26.14 -3.00 15.40
C SER A 191 -26.77 -1.65 15.74
N ASP A 192 -28.05 -1.50 15.40
CA ASP A 192 -29.04 -0.55 15.93
C ASP A 192 -28.50 0.64 16.74
N ALA A 193 -28.23 1.76 16.08
CA ALA A 193 -28.13 3.07 16.74
C ALA A 193 -28.66 4.18 15.83
N GLU A 194 -29.59 4.95 16.40
CA GLU A 194 -30.22 6.12 15.79
C GLU A 194 -29.19 7.18 15.37
N ALA A 195 -29.43 7.78 14.21
CA ALA A 195 -28.68 8.93 13.73
C ALA A 195 -28.86 10.11 14.69
N ALA A 196 -27.78 10.66 15.25
CA ALA A 196 -27.84 11.96 15.91
C ALA A 196 -26.52 12.76 15.91
N SER A 197 -26.63 13.95 15.32
CA SER A 197 -25.96 15.22 15.61
C SER A 197 -24.48 15.41 15.24
N THR A 198 -24.30 16.20 14.17
CA THR A 198 -23.08 16.89 13.75
C THR A 198 -22.86 18.16 14.57
N THR A 199 -22.22 18.06 15.74
CA THR A 199 -21.51 19.20 16.33
C THR A 199 -20.37 18.70 17.21
N GLY A 200 -19.13 18.96 16.78
CA GLY A 200 -17.94 18.83 17.63
C GLY A 200 -16.78 18.12 16.92
N GLY A 201 -15.73 18.89 16.61
CA GLY A 201 -14.44 18.40 16.13
C GLY A 201 -13.68 17.59 17.18
N GLY A 202 -14.19 16.40 17.49
CA GLY A 202 -13.50 15.42 18.31
C GLY A 202 -12.73 14.45 17.42
N GLN A 203 -11.40 14.42 17.57
CA GLN A 203 -10.57 13.30 17.11
C GLN A 203 -11.13 12.01 17.69
N VAL A 204 -11.57 11.10 16.82
CA VAL A 204 -11.95 9.74 17.20
C VAL A 204 -10.67 8.89 17.18
N GLU A 205 -10.36 8.31 18.32
CA GLU A 205 -9.21 7.43 18.49
C GLU A 205 -9.60 6.02 18.04
N LEU A 206 -8.95 5.52 16.97
CA LEU A 206 -9.06 4.15 16.47
C LEU A 206 -8.97 3.13 17.61
N LEU A 207 -10.02 2.33 17.82
CA LEU A 207 -10.02 1.21 18.74
C LEU A 207 -9.13 0.08 18.20
N GLY A 208 -8.05 -0.22 18.93
CA GLY A 208 -7.57 -1.59 19.07
C GLY A 208 -6.35 -2.02 18.26
N SER A 209 -5.16 -1.52 18.62
CA SER A 209 -3.94 -2.31 18.83
C SER A 209 -2.82 -1.34 19.21
N LYS A 210 -1.79 -1.80 19.95
CA LYS A 210 -0.63 -0.96 20.27
C LYS A 210 -0.10 -0.34 18.96
N LYS A 211 -0.39 0.94 18.71
CA LYS A 211 0.05 1.65 17.50
C LYS A 211 1.57 1.51 17.42
N SER A 212 2.06 0.68 16.50
CA SER A 212 3.47 0.77 16.13
C SER A 212 3.68 2.16 15.53
N LYS A 213 4.76 2.84 15.91
CA LYS A 213 5.02 4.21 15.41
C LYS A 213 5.28 4.27 13.90
N GLU A 214 5.68 3.14 13.31
CA GLU A 214 6.06 3.01 11.90
C GLU A 214 4.85 2.69 11.01
N TRP A 215 3.95 1.79 11.41
CA TRP A 215 2.76 1.46 10.62
C TRP A 215 1.62 2.46 10.84
N GLN A 216 1.82 3.68 10.33
CA GLN A 216 0.87 4.79 10.39
C GLN A 216 0.85 5.51 9.04
N LEU A 217 -0.32 6.04 8.69
CA LEU A 217 -0.46 6.95 7.55
C LEU A 217 0.04 8.35 7.92
N THR A 218 0.70 9.01 6.96
CA THR A 218 1.05 10.44 7.06
C THR A 218 0.06 11.35 6.34
N ASN A 219 -0.89 10.76 5.60
CA ASN A 219 -2.00 11.44 4.96
C ASN A 219 -2.68 12.43 5.92
N LYS A 220 -3.08 13.57 5.38
CA LYS A 220 -3.79 14.58 6.14
C LYS A 220 -5.28 14.31 6.00
N VAL A 221 -5.78 13.49 6.91
CA VAL A 221 -7.18 13.00 6.93
C VAL A 221 -8.20 14.11 6.68
N ASP A 222 -8.04 15.28 7.30
CA ASP A 222 -8.97 16.40 7.12
C ASP A 222 -8.93 17.00 5.70
N GLU A 223 -7.75 17.06 5.06
CA GLU A 223 -7.59 17.55 3.68
C GLU A 223 -8.15 16.53 2.67
N ASP A 224 -7.83 15.25 2.83
CA ASP A 224 -8.31 14.17 1.95
C ASP A 224 -9.84 14.04 2.03
N ARG A 225 -10.42 14.08 3.23
CA ARG A 225 -11.88 14.07 3.42
C ARG A 225 -12.53 15.33 2.84
N ALA A 226 -11.92 16.51 3.00
CA ALA A 226 -12.45 17.74 2.42
C ALA A 226 -12.43 17.69 0.88
N ALA A 227 -11.38 17.14 0.28
CA ALA A 227 -11.28 16.95 -1.17
C ALA A 227 -12.38 16.01 -1.69
N TYR A 228 -12.56 14.86 -1.04
CA TYR A 228 -13.66 13.93 -1.33
C TYR A 228 -15.03 14.62 -1.23
N MET A 229 -15.27 15.40 -0.16
CA MET A 229 -16.53 16.13 0.01
C MET A 229 -16.78 17.19 -1.04
N ASN A 230 -15.75 17.89 -1.49
CA ASN A 230 -15.91 18.85 -2.56
C ASN A 230 -16.25 18.15 -3.89
N LYS A 231 -15.57 17.04 -4.23
CA LYS A 231 -15.89 16.27 -5.44
C LYS A 231 -17.33 15.74 -5.41
N PHE A 232 -17.76 15.14 -4.30
CA PHE A 232 -19.14 14.65 -4.16
C PHE A 232 -20.18 15.77 -4.31
N LYS A 233 -19.99 16.93 -3.68
CA LYS A 233 -20.93 18.06 -3.83
C LYS A 233 -20.99 18.57 -5.26
N GLU A 234 -19.87 18.66 -5.97
CA GLU A 234 -19.85 19.10 -7.37
C GLU A 234 -20.56 18.09 -8.29
N GLU A 235 -20.37 16.78 -8.08
CA GLU A 235 -21.08 15.74 -8.84
C GLU A 235 -22.60 15.80 -8.63
N ILE A 236 -23.05 15.92 -7.38
CA ILE A 236 -24.48 16.06 -7.08
C ILE A 236 -25.05 17.34 -7.68
N LYS A 237 -24.35 18.47 -7.51
CA LYS A 237 -24.78 19.75 -8.06
C LYS A 237 -24.91 19.70 -9.60
N GLY A 238 -24.00 19.00 -10.27
CA GLY A 238 -24.04 18.79 -11.71
C GLY A 238 -25.13 17.84 -12.20
N SER A 239 -25.83 17.15 -11.28
CA SER A 239 -26.85 16.16 -11.62
C SER A 239 -28.29 16.72 -11.63
N PHE A 240 -28.47 18.00 -11.31
CA PHE A 240 -29.77 18.69 -11.33
C PHE A 240 -29.70 19.89 -12.29
N SER A 241 -30.69 20.03 -13.17
CA SER A 241 -30.68 21.05 -14.23
C SER A 241 -31.56 22.27 -13.91
N ASP A 242 -32.67 22.06 -13.20
CA ASP A 242 -33.71 23.06 -12.93
C ASP A 242 -33.70 23.54 -11.46
N TYR A 243 -33.18 22.70 -10.55
CA TYR A 243 -32.95 23.02 -9.15
C TYR A 243 -31.46 23.18 -8.87
N SER A 244 -31.11 24.28 -8.19
CA SER A 244 -29.75 24.54 -7.72
C SER A 244 -29.73 24.44 -6.19
N PRO A 245 -29.28 23.30 -5.62
CA PRO A 245 -29.19 23.13 -4.17
C PRO A 245 -28.19 24.13 -3.57
N SER A 246 -28.46 24.57 -2.33
CA SER A 246 -27.50 25.40 -1.60
C SER A 246 -26.29 24.57 -1.15
N GLU A 247 -25.18 25.24 -0.83
CA GLU A 247 -23.98 24.57 -0.28
C GLU A 247 -24.29 23.75 0.98
N ALA A 248 -25.16 24.28 1.86
CA ALA A 248 -25.57 23.59 3.07
C ALA A 248 -26.44 22.34 2.77
N ASP A 249 -27.26 22.41 1.73
CA ASP A 249 -28.09 21.29 1.28
C ASP A 249 -27.23 20.19 0.65
N LEU A 250 -26.26 20.55 -0.22
CA LEU A 250 -25.30 19.62 -0.80
C LEU A 250 -24.47 18.90 0.29
N GLN A 251 -24.01 19.66 1.28
CA GLN A 251 -23.29 19.10 2.43
C GLN A 251 -24.14 18.08 3.19
N LYS A 252 -25.41 18.42 3.47
CA LYS A 252 -26.33 17.53 4.18
C LYS A 252 -26.62 16.26 3.36
N PHE A 253 -26.85 16.42 2.05
CA PHE A 253 -27.10 15.33 1.14
C PHE A 253 -25.94 14.32 1.14
N ALA A 254 -24.71 14.81 0.96
CA ALA A 254 -23.50 13.98 0.97
C ALA A 254 -23.35 13.25 2.30
N GLN A 255 -23.55 13.94 3.43
CA GLN A 255 -23.47 13.34 4.76
C GLN A 255 -24.52 12.24 4.99
N GLN A 256 -25.76 12.43 4.52
CA GLN A 256 -26.80 11.41 4.62
C GLN A 256 -26.43 10.16 3.81
N TYR A 257 -25.89 10.34 2.61
CA TYR A 257 -25.41 9.23 1.81
C TYR A 257 -24.24 8.51 2.49
N ILE A 258 -23.20 9.23 2.93
CA ILE A 258 -22.04 8.63 3.59
C ILE A 258 -22.49 7.83 4.81
N ALA A 259 -23.38 8.37 5.63
CA ALA A 259 -23.90 7.69 6.81
C ALA A 259 -24.66 6.39 6.47
N ALA A 260 -25.47 6.40 5.41
CA ALA A 260 -26.18 5.21 4.94
C ALA A 260 -25.23 4.19 4.30
N ASN A 261 -24.35 4.65 3.41
CA ASN A 261 -23.38 3.82 2.70
C ASN A 261 -22.41 3.15 3.68
N SER A 262 -21.94 3.86 4.71
CA SER A 262 -21.00 3.31 5.70
C SER A 262 -21.55 2.10 6.47
N LYS A 263 -22.88 1.99 6.62
CA LYS A 263 -23.53 0.85 7.28
C LYS A 263 -23.63 -0.38 6.37
N ARG A 264 -23.57 -0.18 5.06
CA ARG A 264 -23.96 -1.18 4.05
C ARG A 264 -22.81 -1.56 3.12
N ALA A 265 -21.82 -0.69 2.97
CA ALA A 265 -20.71 -0.86 2.06
C ALA A 265 -19.92 -2.13 2.41
N LYS A 266 -19.50 -2.85 1.37
CA LYS A 266 -18.56 -3.97 1.48
C LYS A 266 -17.35 -3.62 0.65
N ILE A 267 -16.17 -3.76 1.22
CA ILE A 267 -14.93 -3.38 0.55
C ILE A 267 -14.00 -4.57 0.60
N GLU A 268 -13.59 -5.04 -0.58
CA GLU A 268 -12.59 -6.08 -0.75
C GLU A 268 -11.23 -5.40 -1.04
N TYR A 269 -10.17 -5.92 -0.41
CA TYR A 269 -8.81 -5.42 -0.59
C TYR A 269 -7.92 -6.55 -1.11
N THR A 270 -7.21 -6.29 -2.21
CA THR A 270 -6.25 -7.23 -2.78
C THR A 270 -4.87 -6.58 -2.81
N VAL A 271 -3.89 -7.20 -2.15
CA VAL A 271 -2.49 -6.78 -2.25
C VAL A 271 -1.96 -7.19 -3.62
N LYS A 272 -1.82 -6.23 -4.54
CA LYS A 272 -1.24 -6.45 -5.87
C LYS A 272 0.28 -6.50 -5.75
N ASN A 273 0.83 -5.46 -5.12
CA ASN A 273 2.26 -5.33 -4.86
C ASN A 273 2.47 -4.93 -3.39
N TYR A 274 3.40 -5.60 -2.71
CA TYR A 274 3.95 -5.20 -1.42
C TYR A 274 5.47 -5.39 -1.48
N LEU A 275 6.18 -4.27 -1.46
CA LEU A 275 7.63 -4.16 -1.47
C LEU A 275 8.08 -3.39 -0.22
N PRO A 276 9.37 -3.45 0.17
CA PRO A 276 9.87 -2.82 1.40
C PRO A 276 9.58 -1.32 1.55
N THR A 277 9.44 -0.61 0.43
CA THR A 277 9.27 0.85 0.36
C THR A 277 8.01 1.30 -0.37
N SER A 278 7.27 0.38 -1.00
CA SER A 278 6.11 0.70 -1.82
C SER A 278 5.06 -0.42 -1.79
N ALA A 279 3.80 -0.09 -2.04
CA ALA A 279 2.75 -1.07 -2.18
C ALA A 279 1.63 -0.55 -3.09
N THR A 280 0.93 -1.48 -3.74
CA THR A 280 -0.25 -1.23 -4.55
C THR A 280 -1.36 -2.16 -4.06
N ILE A 281 -2.47 -1.57 -3.64
CA ILE A 281 -3.64 -2.29 -3.13
C ILE A 281 -4.82 -2.01 -4.04
N ALA A 282 -5.40 -3.04 -4.63
CA ALA A 282 -6.68 -2.91 -5.33
C ALA A 282 -7.82 -2.86 -4.31
N VAL A 283 -8.64 -1.82 -4.39
CA VAL A 283 -9.81 -1.57 -3.56
C VAL A 283 -11.05 -1.80 -4.41
N LYS A 284 -11.86 -2.78 -4.03
CA LYS A 284 -13.11 -3.11 -4.72
C LYS A 284 -14.29 -2.75 -3.81
N PRO A 285 -14.88 -1.56 -3.99
CA PRO A 285 -16.04 -1.16 -3.22
C PRO A 285 -17.32 -1.78 -3.81
N SER A 286 -18.23 -2.19 -2.94
CA SER A 286 -19.65 -2.39 -3.21
C SER A 286 -20.42 -1.39 -2.35
N VAL A 287 -20.98 -0.36 -2.98
CA VAL A 287 -21.60 0.79 -2.32
C VAL A 287 -23.04 0.95 -2.77
N ILE A 288 -23.80 1.81 -2.09
CA ILE A 288 -25.10 2.27 -2.58
C ILE A 288 -24.88 2.94 -3.94
N ASN A 289 -25.37 2.32 -5.01
CA ASN A 289 -25.23 2.85 -6.36
C ASN A 289 -26.47 3.68 -6.71
N TYR A 290 -26.28 4.93 -7.12
CA TYR A 290 -27.38 5.78 -7.55
C TYR A 290 -28.09 5.19 -8.76
N GLY A 291 -27.38 4.55 -9.70
CA GLY A 291 -27.96 3.92 -10.89
C GLY A 291 -28.98 2.81 -10.60
N ASP A 292 -28.93 2.21 -9.40
CA ASP A 292 -29.84 1.14 -8.99
C ASP A 292 -31.02 1.63 -8.12
N MET A 293 -31.14 2.93 -7.88
CA MET A 293 -32.22 3.45 -7.03
C MET A 293 -33.59 3.42 -7.72
N ASP A 294 -34.64 3.24 -6.92
CA ASP A 294 -36.03 3.32 -7.36
C ASP A 294 -36.47 4.77 -7.60
N TYR A 295 -36.00 5.35 -8.71
CA TYR A 295 -36.39 6.68 -9.16
C TYR A 295 -37.85 6.74 -9.59
N ASP A 296 -38.41 5.67 -10.15
CA ASP A 296 -39.80 5.66 -10.61
C ASP A 296 -40.77 5.92 -9.45
N SER A 297 -40.58 5.24 -8.30
CA SER A 297 -41.35 5.54 -7.10
C SER A 297 -41.13 6.98 -6.62
N LEU A 298 -39.88 7.44 -6.58
CA LEU A 298 -39.55 8.78 -6.09
C LEU A 298 -40.15 9.89 -6.98
N ILE A 299 -40.14 9.70 -8.29
CA ILE A 299 -40.75 10.59 -9.28
C ILE A 299 -42.28 10.57 -9.15
N ASN A 300 -42.88 9.41 -8.90
CA ASN A 300 -44.33 9.32 -8.69
C ASN A 300 -44.76 10.03 -7.39
N ASP A 301 -43.98 9.91 -6.32
CA ASP A 301 -44.20 10.66 -5.08
C ASP A 301 -44.11 12.18 -5.33
N ALA A 302 -43.14 12.62 -6.12
CA ALA A 302 -43.01 14.03 -6.53
C ALA A 302 -44.25 14.50 -7.31
N LYS A 303 -44.68 13.74 -8.33
CA LYS A 303 -45.89 14.05 -9.11
C LYS A 303 -47.12 14.14 -8.22
N GLU A 304 -47.29 13.20 -7.29
CA GLU A 304 -48.42 13.23 -6.35
C GLU A 304 -48.37 14.45 -5.44
N LYS A 305 -47.19 14.82 -4.95
CA LYS A 305 -47.02 15.99 -4.08
C LYS A 305 -47.35 17.30 -4.80
N LEU A 306 -47.02 17.40 -6.09
CA LEU A 306 -47.13 18.63 -6.88
C LEU A 306 -48.46 18.75 -7.65
N LYS A 307 -49.26 17.68 -7.79
CA LYS A 307 -50.48 17.64 -8.63
C LYS A 307 -51.54 18.72 -8.36
N ASN A 308 -51.57 19.27 -7.14
CA ASN A 308 -52.56 20.28 -6.74
C ASN A 308 -52.02 21.72 -6.80
N ASN A 309 -50.75 21.90 -7.18
CA ASN A 309 -50.16 23.22 -7.31
C ASN A 309 -50.63 23.86 -8.62
N ASN A 310 -51.08 25.11 -8.55
CA ASN A 310 -51.52 25.84 -9.72
C ASN A 310 -50.32 26.47 -10.43
N TYR A 311 -49.64 25.68 -11.26
CA TYR A 311 -48.49 26.14 -12.05
C TYR A 311 -48.95 26.95 -13.25
N SER A 312 -48.56 28.22 -13.30
CA SER A 312 -48.67 29.05 -14.51
C SER A 312 -47.41 29.00 -15.38
N ASP A 313 -46.33 28.42 -14.85
CA ASP A 313 -45.01 28.32 -15.46
C ASP A 313 -44.54 26.86 -15.40
N TYR A 314 -44.14 26.32 -16.54
CA TYR A 314 -43.72 24.93 -16.67
C TYR A 314 -42.32 24.70 -16.08
N ASP A 315 -41.45 25.71 -16.12
CA ASP A 315 -40.09 25.63 -15.54
C ASP A 315 -40.15 25.48 -14.02
N GLN A 316 -41.16 26.10 -13.39
CA GLN A 316 -41.40 25.97 -11.95
C GLN A 316 -41.85 24.54 -11.56
N VAL A 317 -42.49 23.79 -12.46
CA VAL A 317 -42.85 22.39 -12.22
C VAL A 317 -41.59 21.54 -12.10
N TYR A 318 -40.67 21.68 -13.04
CA TYR A 318 -39.43 20.90 -13.07
C TYR A 318 -38.53 21.24 -11.88
N LYS A 319 -38.38 22.52 -11.57
CA LYS A 319 -37.63 22.97 -10.39
C LYS A 319 -38.19 22.41 -9.08
N ASP A 320 -39.51 22.40 -8.90
CA ASP A 320 -40.12 21.85 -7.69
C ASP A 320 -40.01 20.31 -7.64
N ALA A 321 -40.07 19.64 -8.79
CA ALA A 321 -39.90 18.20 -8.90
C ALA A 321 -38.46 17.77 -8.58
N GLU A 322 -37.46 18.39 -9.20
CA GLU A 322 -36.05 18.15 -8.90
C GLU A 322 -35.71 18.45 -7.44
N LYS A 323 -36.24 19.55 -6.88
CA LYS A 323 -36.10 19.86 -5.46
C LYS A 323 -36.68 18.75 -4.58
N TYR A 324 -37.87 18.24 -4.91
CA TYR A 324 -38.46 17.14 -4.16
C TYR A 324 -37.59 15.88 -4.22
N ILE A 325 -37.10 15.52 -5.41
CA ILE A 325 -36.21 14.37 -5.61
C ILE A 325 -34.94 14.54 -4.76
N PHE A 326 -34.27 15.69 -4.84
CA PHE A 326 -33.09 16.03 -4.06
C PHE A 326 -33.35 15.87 -2.54
N GLU A 327 -34.43 16.46 -2.04
CA GLU A 327 -34.76 16.43 -0.61
C GLU A 327 -35.13 15.03 -0.11
N ASN A 328 -35.64 14.13 -0.97
CA ASN A 328 -36.20 12.84 -0.57
C ASN A 328 -35.39 11.62 -1.04
N MET A 329 -34.31 11.81 -1.79
CA MET A 329 -33.47 10.70 -2.28
C MET A 329 -32.97 9.78 -1.16
N HIS A 330 -32.63 10.36 -0.01
CA HIS A 330 -32.17 9.65 1.18
C HIS A 330 -33.15 8.58 1.69
N THR A 331 -34.44 8.71 1.39
CA THR A 331 -35.47 7.73 1.79
C THR A 331 -35.35 6.40 1.03
N ARG A 332 -34.56 6.34 -0.05
CA ARG A 332 -34.35 5.15 -0.88
C ARG A 332 -33.03 4.42 -0.57
N TYR A 333 -32.15 5.03 0.24
CA TYR A 333 -30.83 4.46 0.54
C TYR A 333 -30.89 3.11 1.24
N ASP A 334 -31.86 2.85 2.11
CA ASP A 334 -31.94 1.57 2.83
C ASP A 334 -32.37 0.41 1.92
N SER A 335 -33.19 0.70 0.91
CA SER A 335 -33.71 -0.29 -0.05
C SER A 335 -32.86 -0.46 -1.30
N ALA A 336 -32.01 0.51 -1.63
CA ALA A 336 -31.12 0.45 -2.80
C ALA A 336 -30.21 -0.78 -2.73
N SER A 337 -29.88 -1.42 -3.86
CA SER A 337 -28.81 -2.42 -3.87
C SER A 337 -27.47 -1.79 -3.52
N ILE A 338 -26.55 -2.62 -3.04
CA ILE A 338 -25.13 -2.28 -3.09
C ILE A 338 -24.52 -3.01 -4.28
N SER A 339 -23.75 -2.28 -5.08
CA SER A 339 -23.04 -2.84 -6.22
C SER A 339 -21.66 -2.23 -6.32
N THR A 340 -20.77 -2.94 -7.00
CA THR A 340 -19.56 -2.34 -7.53
C THR A 340 -19.95 -1.46 -8.73
N PRO A 341 -19.31 -0.29 -8.94
CA PRO A 341 -19.58 0.54 -10.11
C PRO A 341 -19.34 -0.24 -11.41
N ASP A 342 -20.24 -0.09 -12.39
CA ASP A 342 -20.19 -0.82 -13.67
C ASP A 342 -18.93 -0.52 -14.49
N SER A 343 -18.34 0.66 -14.29
CA SER A 343 -17.09 1.08 -14.94
C SER A 343 -15.84 0.40 -14.37
N MET A 344 -15.94 -0.28 -13.21
CA MET A 344 -14.80 -0.91 -12.56
C MET A 344 -14.42 -2.21 -13.26
N SER A 345 -13.21 -2.25 -13.84
CA SER A 345 -12.65 -3.46 -14.44
C SER A 345 -11.73 -4.20 -13.47
N GLY A 346 -11.61 -5.53 -13.63
CA GLY A 346 -10.60 -6.32 -12.93
C GLY A 346 -10.80 -6.42 -11.41
N ASP A 347 -9.70 -6.25 -10.67
CA ASP A 347 -9.58 -6.57 -9.24
C ASP A 347 -10.01 -5.42 -8.31
N GLY A 348 -10.28 -4.22 -8.84
CA GLY A 348 -10.58 -3.02 -8.06
C GLY A 348 -9.85 -1.78 -8.57
N TYR A 349 -10.10 -0.65 -7.92
CA TYR A 349 -9.34 0.59 -8.12
C TYR A 349 -8.05 0.55 -7.31
N GLU A 350 -6.91 0.73 -7.95
CA GLU A 350 -5.63 0.63 -7.24
C GLU A 350 -5.30 1.93 -6.50
N ILE A 351 -4.88 1.78 -5.25
CA ILE A 351 -4.23 2.85 -4.49
C ILE A 351 -2.76 2.49 -4.27
N ASN A 352 -1.90 3.49 -4.45
CA ASN A 352 -0.46 3.35 -4.26
C ASN A 352 -0.05 3.91 -2.89
N LEU A 353 0.82 3.19 -2.20
CA LEU A 353 1.38 3.60 -0.91
C LEU A 353 2.89 3.63 -0.98
N THR A 354 3.50 4.68 -0.43
CA THR A 354 4.97 4.81 -0.32
C THR A 354 5.39 4.98 1.12
N LYS A 355 6.48 4.31 1.50
CA LYS A 355 7.08 4.37 2.83
C LYS A 355 8.17 5.41 2.89
N ASP A 356 8.10 6.28 3.88
CA ASP A 356 9.23 7.12 4.29
C ASP A 356 10.24 6.24 5.06
N THR A 357 11.44 6.09 4.51
CA THR A 357 12.46 5.18 5.06
C THR A 357 13.08 5.65 6.37
N ASP A 358 12.98 6.95 6.70
CA ASP A 358 13.55 7.52 7.91
C ASP A 358 12.62 7.34 9.11
N THR A 359 11.31 7.41 8.87
CA THR A 359 10.26 7.33 9.89
C THR A 359 9.53 5.99 9.92
N GLY A 360 9.62 5.22 8.84
CA GLY A 360 8.90 3.97 8.61
C GLY A 360 7.42 4.14 8.28
N LYS A 361 6.92 5.38 8.20
CA LYS A 361 5.51 5.71 7.97
C LYS A 361 5.14 5.63 6.50
N TRP A 362 3.85 5.42 6.24
CA TRP A 362 3.32 5.22 4.90
C TRP A 362 2.43 6.38 4.47
N THR A 363 2.31 6.60 3.17
CA THR A 363 1.45 7.63 2.60
C THR A 363 0.74 7.05 1.40
N VAL A 364 -0.59 7.15 1.37
CA VAL A 364 -1.38 6.87 0.17
C VAL A 364 -1.24 8.05 -0.79
N ASP A 365 -0.95 7.78 -2.06
CA ASP A 365 -0.94 8.79 -3.10
C ASP A 365 -2.38 9.26 -3.39
N THR A 366 -2.67 10.50 -3.00
CA THR A 366 -3.95 11.19 -3.26
C THR A 366 -3.80 12.32 -4.28
N SER A 367 -2.67 12.35 -4.99
CA SER A 367 -2.40 13.37 -6.00
C SER A 367 -3.29 13.22 -7.24
N ASP A 368 -3.69 14.35 -7.80
CA ASP A 368 -4.33 14.45 -9.11
C ASP A 368 -3.23 14.40 -10.18
N SER A 369 -2.93 13.19 -10.64
CA SER A 369 -1.80 12.88 -11.52
C SER A 369 -2.14 11.73 -12.46
N ASP A 370 -1.64 11.77 -13.69
CA ASP A 370 -1.80 10.68 -14.67
C ASP A 370 -1.23 9.34 -14.18
N GLN A 371 -0.33 9.35 -13.19
CA GLN A 371 0.23 8.15 -12.58
C GLN A 371 -0.64 7.58 -11.44
N ASN A 372 -1.67 8.32 -11.01
CA ASN A 372 -2.60 7.95 -9.95
C ASN A 372 -4.06 7.89 -10.47
N TYR A 373 -4.21 7.35 -11.68
CA TYR A 373 -5.45 7.41 -12.46
C TYR A 373 -6.67 6.78 -11.75
N TYR A 374 -6.48 5.70 -10.99
CA TYR A 374 -7.60 5.03 -10.31
C TYR A 374 -8.12 5.75 -9.06
N TYR A 375 -7.38 6.72 -8.51
CA TYR A 375 -7.83 7.39 -7.28
C TYR A 375 -9.09 8.22 -7.52
N ASP A 376 -9.20 8.85 -8.68
CA ASP A 376 -10.40 9.61 -9.06
C ASP A 376 -11.60 8.69 -9.30
N ASP A 377 -11.39 7.55 -9.95
CA ASP A 377 -12.44 6.54 -10.11
C ASP A 377 -12.87 5.95 -8.76
N LEU A 378 -11.94 5.78 -7.81
CA LEU A 378 -12.26 5.37 -6.44
C LEU A 378 -13.12 6.42 -5.73
N ILE A 379 -12.83 7.71 -5.91
CA ILE A 379 -13.68 8.79 -5.39
C ILE A 379 -15.08 8.66 -5.98
N GLN A 380 -15.20 8.56 -7.31
CA GLN A 380 -16.49 8.43 -7.99
C GLN A 380 -17.27 7.18 -7.55
N ALA A 381 -16.56 6.07 -7.28
CA ALA A 381 -17.17 4.89 -6.72
C ALA A 381 -17.80 5.20 -5.36
N PHE A 382 -17.07 5.88 -4.47
CA PHE A 382 -17.58 6.22 -3.14
C PHE A 382 -18.62 7.33 -3.13
N THR A 383 -18.75 8.14 -4.19
CA THR A 383 -19.90 9.05 -4.36
C THR A 383 -21.15 8.33 -4.88
N GLY A 384 -21.09 7.01 -5.09
CA GLY A 384 -22.23 6.18 -5.51
C GLY A 384 -22.40 6.11 -7.02
N GLY A 385 -21.36 6.42 -7.79
CA GLY A 385 -21.38 6.31 -9.25
C GLY A 385 -22.29 7.33 -9.92
N ILE A 386 -22.40 8.54 -9.37
CA ILE A 386 -23.22 9.61 -9.92
C ILE A 386 -22.67 10.00 -11.29
N ASN A 387 -23.31 9.50 -12.34
CA ASN A 387 -23.19 10.01 -13.70
C ASN A 387 -24.55 10.60 -14.01
N SER A 388 -24.64 11.93 -13.95
CA SER A 388 -25.77 12.80 -14.35
C SER A 388 -27.15 12.13 -14.47
N PHE A 389 -28.09 12.47 -13.57
CA PHE A 389 -29.48 12.04 -13.69
C PHE A 389 -30.07 12.59 -15.00
N TYR A 390 -30.27 11.72 -16.00
CA TYR A 390 -30.90 12.07 -17.27
C TYR A 390 -32.20 11.30 -17.48
#